data_AF-A0A969PWM0-F1
#
_entry.id   AF-A0A969PWM0-F1
#
_cell.length_a   1.000
_cell.length_b   1.000
_cell.length_c   1.000
_cell.angle_alpha   90.00
_cell.angle_beta   90.00
_cell.angle_gamma   90.00
#
_symmetry.space_group_name_H-M   'P 1'
#
loop_
_entity.id
_entity.type
_entity.pdbx_description
1 polymer ?
#
loop_
_entity_poly.entity_id
_entity_poly.type
_entity_poly.pdbx_seq_one_letter_code
_entity_poly.pdbx_strand_id
1 'polypeptide(L)'
;LNVARRELTTSRTVTRQVRTVVWLFKMLYDFSLNAQINHRIVIDELSYDTRNDKAFAVNGRVTYPYMRGDVLTKPRITKGQIKEIILGGGQNLLSPERRFDAIIFNSPDLFD
;
A
#
# COMPACT_ATOMS: atom_id res chain seq x y z
N LEU A 1 -13.08 12.98 1.57
CA LEU A 1 -14.44 13.04 2.18
C LEU A 1 -15.58 12.69 1.22
N ASN A 2 -15.70 13.31 0.04
CA ASN A 2 -16.87 13.10 -0.85
C ASN A 2 -17.04 11.65 -1.34
N VAL A 3 -15.95 10.92 -1.60
CA VAL A 3 -16.00 9.51 -1.99
C VAL A 3 -16.54 8.63 -0.86
N ALA A 4 -16.01 8.77 0.35
CA ALA A 4 -16.51 8.04 1.52
C ALA A 4 -17.99 8.36 1.84
N ARG A 5 -18.40 9.64 1.70
CA ARG A 5 -19.80 10.04 1.86
C ARG A 5 -20.73 9.37 0.85
N ARG A 6 -20.33 9.31 -0.43
CA ARG A 6 -21.09 8.61 -1.47
C ARG A 6 -21.17 7.10 -1.21
N GLU A 7 -20.08 6.49 -0.77
CA GLU A 7 -20.05 5.06 -0.48
C GLU A 7 -20.96 4.68 0.70
N LEU A 8 -21.03 5.49 1.75
CA LEU A 8 -21.97 5.31 2.87
C LEU A 8 -23.45 5.41 2.43
N THR A 9 -23.75 6.24 1.43
CA THR A 9 -25.13 6.35 0.91
C THR A 9 -25.53 5.17 0.03
N THR A 10 -24.56 4.48 -0.59
CA THR A 10 -24.81 3.37 -1.52
C THR A 10 -24.69 2.01 -0.83
N SER A 11 -23.82 1.88 0.18
CA SER A 11 -23.58 0.66 0.93
C SER A 11 -23.59 0.93 2.43
N ARG A 12 -24.20 0.03 3.20
CA ARG A 12 -24.13 0.05 4.68
C ARG A 12 -22.89 -0.65 5.22
N THR A 13 -21.94 -1.05 4.36
CA THR A 13 -20.69 -1.68 4.76
C THR A 13 -19.55 -0.67 4.86
N VAL A 14 -18.61 -0.92 5.77
CA VAL A 14 -17.41 -0.09 5.91
C VAL A 14 -16.46 -0.41 4.76
N THR A 15 -16.43 0.46 3.75
CA THR A 15 -15.47 0.37 2.65
C THR A 15 -14.07 0.80 3.10
N ARG A 16 -13.06 0.55 2.26
CA ARG A 16 -11.68 1.01 2.49
C ARG A 16 -11.58 2.52 2.66
N GLN A 17 -12.34 3.29 1.88
CA GLN A 17 -12.32 4.74 1.89
C GLN A 17 -12.99 5.29 3.15
N VAL A 18 -14.10 4.69 3.57
CA VAL A 18 -14.78 5.01 4.83
C VAL A 18 -13.86 4.69 6.02
N ARG A 19 -13.28 3.49 6.05
CA ARG A 19 -12.30 3.10 7.08
C ARG A 19 -11.13 4.06 7.17
N THR A 20 -10.57 4.48 6.04
CA THR A 20 -9.46 5.45 5.99
C THR A 20 -9.83 6.77 6.69
N VAL A 21 -11.08 7.24 6.55
CA VAL A 21 -11.57 8.43 7.26
C VAL A 21 -11.70 8.17 8.75
N VAL A 22 -12.23 7.01 9.15
CA VAL A 22 -12.34 6.63 10.57
C VAL A 22 -10.96 6.54 11.23
N TRP A 23 -9.99 5.92 10.55
CA TRP A 23 -8.61 5.84 11.01
C TRP A 23 -7.99 7.23 11.18
N LEU A 24 -8.13 8.09 10.16
CA LEU A 24 -7.62 9.46 10.23
C LEU A 24 -8.22 10.21 11.43
N PHE A 25 -9.54 10.10 11.62
CA PHE A 25 -10.22 10.72 12.75
C PHE A 25 -9.67 10.20 14.10
N LYS A 26 -9.59 8.88 14.28
CA LYS A 26 -9.09 8.27 15.53
C LYS A 26 -7.65 8.70 15.83
N MET A 27 -6.79 8.70 14.81
CA MET A 27 -5.40 9.15 14.94
C MET A 27 -5.32 10.62 15.36
N LEU A 28 -6.09 11.51 14.72
CA LEU A 28 -6.10 12.93 15.09
C LEU A 28 -6.68 13.16 16.49
N TYR A 29 -7.72 12.41 16.86
CA TYR A 29 -8.32 12.47 18.19
C TYR A 29 -7.35 12.02 19.28
N ASP A 30 -6.70 10.87 19.09
CA ASP A 30 -5.70 10.35 20.04
C ASP A 30 -4.53 11.31 20.18
N PHE A 31 -4.07 11.86 19.06
CA PHE A 31 -3.03 12.86 19.04
C PHE A 31 -3.45 14.14 19.78
N SER A 32 -4.70 14.59 19.64
CA SER A 32 -5.17 15.79 20.34
C SER A 32 -5.21 15.62 21.86
N LEU A 33 -5.42 14.40 22.35
CA LEU A 33 -5.52 14.10 23.78
C LEU A 33 -4.17 13.75 24.40
N ASN A 34 -3.34 12.99 23.68
CA ASN A 34 -2.16 12.35 24.24
C ASN A 34 -0.86 12.78 23.53
N ALA A 35 -0.92 13.65 22.51
CA ALA A 35 0.18 13.99 21.61
C ALA A 35 0.85 12.77 20.93
N GLN A 36 0.17 11.63 20.95
CA GLN A 36 0.65 10.35 20.47
C GLN A 36 -0.48 9.54 19.85
N ILE A 37 -0.13 8.64 18.93
CA ILE A 37 -1.07 7.77 18.21
C ILE A 37 -0.67 6.32 18.47
N ASN A 38 -1.64 5.49 18.88
CA ASN A 38 -1.45 4.04 18.89
C ASN A 38 -1.87 3.44 17.54
N HIS A 39 -0.92 3.37 16.61
CA HIS A 39 -1.18 2.89 15.24
C HIS A 39 -1.59 1.41 15.19
N ARG A 40 -1.15 0.57 16.15
CA ARG A 40 -1.53 -0.86 16.18
C ARG A 40 -3.03 -1.02 16.38
N ILE A 41 -3.59 -0.33 17.38
CA ILE A 41 -5.03 -0.30 17.63
C ILE A 41 -5.78 0.16 16.38
N VAL A 42 -5.32 1.24 15.74
CA VAL A 42 -5.98 1.77 14.54
C VAL A 42 -5.94 0.79 13.37
N ILE A 43 -4.81 0.10 13.15
CA ILE A 43 -4.64 -0.77 11.98
C ILE A 43 -5.30 -2.15 12.18
N ASP A 44 -5.21 -2.70 13.38
CA ASP A 44 -5.61 -4.08 13.67
C ASP A 44 -7.06 -4.14 14.14
N GLU A 45 -7.45 -3.32 15.11
CA GLU A 45 -8.79 -3.35 15.71
C GLU A 45 -9.84 -2.66 14.84
N LEU A 46 -9.46 -1.62 14.09
CA LEU A 46 -10.37 -0.90 13.19
C LEU A 46 -10.29 -1.42 11.74
N SER A 47 -9.95 -2.69 11.54
CA SER A 47 -9.87 -3.33 10.22
C SER A 47 -11.25 -3.63 9.60
N TYR A 48 -12.28 -3.79 10.43
CA TYR A 48 -13.66 -4.09 10.03
C TYR A 48 -13.77 -5.30 9.07
N ASP A 49 -13.01 -6.37 9.34
CA ASP A 49 -12.96 -7.61 8.55
C ASP A 49 -12.53 -7.43 7.08
N THR A 50 -11.80 -6.35 6.79
CA THR A 50 -11.31 -6.08 5.44
C THR A 50 -9.79 -5.91 5.41
N ARG A 51 -9.17 -6.21 4.27
CA ARG A 51 -7.71 -6.06 4.08
C ARG A 51 -7.25 -4.64 4.41
N ASN A 52 -6.27 -4.54 5.31
CA ASN A 52 -5.76 -3.30 5.89
C ASN A 52 -4.52 -2.74 5.17
N ASP A 53 -3.89 -3.56 4.31
CA ASP A 53 -2.59 -3.32 3.66
C ASP A 53 -2.47 -2.07 2.78
N LYS A 54 -3.60 -1.44 2.44
CA LYS A 54 -3.66 -0.28 1.55
C LYS A 54 -4.55 0.83 2.08
N ALA A 55 -4.87 0.90 3.37
CA ALA A 55 -5.51 2.09 3.92
C ALA A 55 -4.64 3.32 3.59
N PHE A 56 -5.23 4.44 3.15
CA PHE A 56 -4.57 5.64 2.61
C PHE A 56 -3.96 5.58 1.20
N ALA A 57 -3.74 4.41 0.59
CA ALA A 57 -3.25 4.41 -0.79
C ALA A 57 -4.31 4.96 -1.78
N VAL A 58 -3.89 5.71 -2.78
CA VAL A 58 -4.75 6.24 -3.83
C VAL A 58 -4.21 5.81 -5.18
N ASN A 59 -5.04 5.85 -6.22
CA ASN A 59 -4.61 5.42 -7.55
C ASN A 59 -3.53 6.36 -8.11
N GLY A 60 -2.72 5.84 -9.03
CA GLY A 60 -1.65 6.61 -9.67
C GLY A 60 -2.15 7.88 -10.38
N ARG A 61 -3.41 7.87 -10.87
CA ARG A 61 -4.02 9.06 -11.48
C ARG A 61 -4.17 10.23 -10.50
N VAL A 62 -4.46 9.94 -9.23
CA VAL A 62 -4.55 10.96 -8.17
C VAL A 62 -3.17 11.37 -7.68
N THR A 63 -2.20 10.47 -7.57
CA THR A 63 -0.85 10.82 -7.09
C THR A 63 0.01 11.50 -8.13
N TYR A 64 -0.21 11.22 -9.43
CA TYR A 64 0.64 11.67 -10.53
C TYR A 64 0.90 13.19 -10.56
N PRO A 65 -0.09 14.08 -10.36
CA PRO A 65 0.16 15.53 -10.33
C PRO A 65 1.17 15.95 -9.25
N TYR A 66 1.19 15.25 -8.11
CA TYR A 66 2.07 15.56 -6.97
C TYR A 66 3.45 14.90 -7.09
N MET A 67 3.58 13.85 -7.90
CA MET A 67 4.83 13.11 -8.11
C MET A 67 5.56 13.54 -9.39
N ARG A 68 5.01 14.50 -10.15
CA ARG A 68 5.57 14.93 -11.43
C ARG A 68 6.97 15.51 -11.24
N GLY A 69 7.95 14.95 -11.95
CA GLY A 69 9.32 15.44 -11.99
C GLY A 69 10.19 14.61 -12.92
N ASP A 70 11.41 15.05 -13.18
CA ASP A 70 12.34 14.42 -14.14
C ASP A 70 12.71 12.98 -13.77
N VAL A 71 12.62 12.64 -12.48
CA VAL A 71 12.86 11.27 -11.99
C VAL A 71 11.84 10.27 -12.56
N LEU A 72 10.62 10.72 -12.87
CA LEU A 72 9.61 9.86 -13.50
C LEU A 72 9.81 9.69 -15.01
N THR A 73 10.55 10.60 -15.67
CA THR A 73 10.77 10.56 -17.13
C THR A 73 12.00 9.75 -17.49
N LYS A 74 13.01 9.74 -16.62
CA LYS A 74 14.26 8.99 -16.80
C LYS A 74 14.49 8.07 -15.60
N PRO A 75 14.02 6.80 -15.66
CA PRO A 75 14.26 5.86 -14.58
C PRO A 75 15.76 5.62 -14.40
N ARG A 76 16.23 5.63 -13.16
CA ARG A 76 17.66 5.40 -12.82
C ARG A 76 18.14 4.00 -13.19
N ILE A 77 17.21 3.04 -13.18
CA ILE A 77 17.43 1.65 -13.57
C ILE A 77 16.44 1.36 -14.68
N THR A 78 16.93 1.07 -15.88
CA THR A 78 16.08 0.70 -17.00
C THR A 78 15.61 -0.75 -16.88
N LYS A 79 14.51 -1.10 -17.57
CA LYS A 79 13.98 -2.48 -17.57
C LYS A 79 15.03 -3.52 -18.02
N GLY A 80 15.92 -3.14 -18.94
CA GLY A 80 16.99 -4.01 -19.44
C GLY A 80 18.07 -4.31 -18.38
N GLN A 81 18.34 -3.35 -17.48
CA GLN A 81 19.37 -3.47 -16.44
C GLN A 81 18.92 -4.34 -15.26
N ILE A 82 17.63 -4.65 -15.13
CA ILE A 82 17.12 -5.47 -14.01
C ILE A 82 17.79 -6.85 -13.99
N LYS A 83 18.04 -7.46 -15.15
CA LYS A 83 18.72 -8.77 -15.28
C LYS A 83 20.19 -8.74 -14.85
N GLU A 84 20.80 -7.55 -14.81
CA GLU A 84 22.20 -7.36 -14.41
C GLU A 84 22.30 -7.17 -12.89
N ILE A 85 21.21 -6.76 -12.25
CA ILE A 85 21.09 -6.61 -10.80
C ILE A 85 20.64 -7.92 -10.17
N ILE A 86 19.66 -8.58 -10.80
CA ILE A 86 19.05 -9.82 -10.33
C ILE A 86 19.55 -10.94 -11.22
N LEU A 87 20.62 -11.59 -10.77
CA LEU A 87 21.36 -12.59 -11.52
C LEU A 87 20.58 -13.91 -11.64
N GLY A 88 21.04 -14.81 -12.52
CA GLY A 88 20.49 -16.17 -12.65
C GLY A 88 19.07 -16.25 -13.21
N GLY A 89 18.53 -15.17 -13.78
CA GLY A 89 17.17 -15.15 -14.31
C GLY A 89 16.08 -14.89 -13.26
N GLY A 90 16.46 -14.58 -12.01
CA GLY A 90 15.52 -14.31 -10.91
C GLY A 90 14.55 -13.17 -11.19
N GLN A 91 14.88 -12.23 -12.09
CA GLN A 91 13.97 -11.18 -12.54
C GLN A 91 12.69 -11.70 -13.19
N ASN A 92 12.72 -12.91 -13.75
CA ASN A 92 11.56 -13.55 -14.37
C ASN A 92 10.56 -14.07 -13.32
N LEU A 93 10.98 -14.21 -12.06
CA LEU A 93 10.16 -14.73 -10.95
C LEU A 93 9.46 -13.60 -10.17
N LEU A 94 9.76 -12.33 -10.46
CA LEU A 94 9.26 -11.16 -9.74
C LEU A 94 7.82 -10.75 -10.08
N SER A 95 7.15 -11.45 -11.00
CA SER A 95 5.75 -11.19 -11.31
C SER A 95 4.82 -12.14 -10.55
N PRO A 96 3.93 -11.64 -9.65
CA PRO A 96 3.76 -10.27 -9.14
C PRO A 96 4.57 -10.02 -7.87
N GLU A 97 5.14 -8.81 -7.74
CA GLU A 97 6.11 -8.31 -6.74
C GLU A 97 5.94 -8.80 -5.29
N ARG A 98 4.71 -9.00 -4.80
CA ARG A 98 4.44 -9.56 -3.45
C ARG A 98 4.73 -11.05 -3.29
N ARG A 99 4.98 -11.76 -4.39
CA ARG A 99 5.30 -13.18 -4.38
C ARG A 99 6.79 -13.43 -4.31
N PHE A 100 7.65 -12.44 -4.55
CA PHE A 100 9.09 -12.70 -4.52
C PHE A 100 9.55 -13.15 -3.13
N ASP A 101 9.20 -12.41 -2.08
CA ASP A 101 9.53 -12.79 -0.70
C ASP A 101 8.88 -14.12 -0.30
N ALA A 102 7.64 -14.35 -0.74
CA ALA A 102 6.94 -15.61 -0.50
C ALA A 102 7.56 -16.79 -1.26
N ILE A 103 8.07 -16.57 -2.47
CA ILE A 103 8.73 -17.59 -3.29
C ILE A 103 10.10 -17.90 -2.69
N ILE A 104 10.89 -16.89 -2.28
CA ILE A 104 12.15 -17.09 -1.54
C ILE A 104 11.90 -17.92 -0.28
N PHE A 105 10.87 -17.59 0.50
CA PHE A 105 10.56 -18.33 1.73
C PHE A 105 10.09 -19.77 1.48
N ASN A 106 9.32 -20.01 0.42
CA ASN A 106 8.71 -21.32 0.14
C ASN A 106 9.53 -22.20 -0.83
N SER A 107 10.66 -21.73 -1.33
CA SER A 107 11.50 -22.48 -2.27
C SER A 107 12.94 -22.52 -1.74
N PRO A 108 13.25 -23.47 -0.83
CA PRO A 108 14.59 -23.63 -0.28
C PRO A 108 15.64 -23.87 -1.37
N ASP A 109 15.26 -24.57 -2.43
CA ASP A 109 16.12 -24.97 -3.55
C ASP A 109 16.31 -23.84 -4.59
N LEU A 110 15.83 -22.62 -4.32
CA LEU A 110 15.84 -21.52 -5.29
C LEU A 110 17.26 -21.08 -5.68
N PHE A 111 18.26 -21.42 -4.86
CA PHE A 111 19.66 -21.05 -5.05
C PHE A 111 20.61 -22.26 -5.20
N ASP A 112 20.06 -23.47 -5.27
CA ASP A 112 20.79 -24.70 -5.62
C ASP A 112 20.80 -24.92 -7.15
#